data_AF-A0A0A2THT1-F1
#
_entry.id   AF-A0A0A2THT1-F1
#
_cell.length_a   1.000
_cell.length_b   1.000
_cell.length_c   1.000
_cell.angle_alpha   90.00
_cell.angle_beta   90.00
_cell.angle_gamma   90.00
#
_symmetry.space_group_name_H-M   'P 1'
#
loop_
_entity.id
_entity.type
_entity.pdbx_description
1 polymer ?
#
loop_
_entity_poly.entity_id
_entity_poly.type
_entity_poly.pdbx_seq_one_letter_code
_entity_poly.pdbx_strand_id
1 'polypeptide(L)'
;MKRARQKIKTQNRPRVRLRCGTIFVLCFMIAVVGSSAWQIWKLHSKVEGQLAHLNQEKITLLQQEQLLNDEIAQLNNPSYIEKLAREQLGLVKRGEILISPKN
;
A
#
# COMPACT_ATOMS: atom_id res chain seq x y z
N MET A 1 -79.37 -0.03 -21.47
CA MET A 1 -77.96 -0.04 -21.00
C MET A 1 -77.44 -1.47 -20.95
N LYS A 2 -76.53 -1.88 -21.83
CA LYS A 2 -75.85 -3.19 -21.76
C LYS A 2 -74.34 -2.94 -21.90
N ARG A 3 -73.60 -3.03 -20.79
CA ARG A 3 -72.13 -2.88 -20.79
C ARG A 3 -71.52 -4.20 -21.28
N ALA A 4 -70.99 -4.18 -22.50
CA ALA A 4 -70.23 -5.29 -23.06
C ALA A 4 -68.95 -5.50 -22.23
N ARG A 5 -68.81 -6.69 -21.64
CA ARG A 5 -67.59 -7.10 -20.94
C ARG A 5 -66.49 -7.32 -21.98
N GLN A 6 -65.56 -6.38 -22.06
CA GLN A 6 -64.34 -6.52 -22.87
C GLN A 6 -63.50 -7.66 -22.30
N LYS A 7 -63.31 -8.72 -23.10
CA LYS A 7 -62.39 -9.80 -22.79
C LYS A 7 -60.97 -9.26 -22.89
N ILE A 8 -60.28 -9.18 -21.76
CA ILE A 8 -58.85 -8.86 -21.70
C ILE A 8 -58.11 -9.99 -22.42
N LYS A 9 -57.59 -9.69 -23.61
CA LYS A 9 -56.70 -10.57 -24.37
C LYS A 9 -55.41 -10.69 -23.56
N THR A 10 -55.19 -11.83 -22.93
CA THR A 10 -53.90 -12.16 -22.33
C THR A 10 -52.87 -12.28 -23.45
N GLN A 11 -51.97 -11.31 -23.49
CA GLN A 11 -50.87 -11.26 -24.45
C GLN A 11 -49.90 -12.41 -24.15
N ASN A 12 -49.91 -13.42 -25.01
CA ASN A 12 -48.96 -14.52 -24.99
C ASN A 12 -47.55 -13.96 -25.15
N ARG A 13 -46.81 -13.84 -24.03
CA ARG A 13 -45.36 -13.60 -24.08
C ARG A 13 -44.72 -14.80 -24.79
N PRO A 14 -43.91 -14.60 -25.84
CA PRO A 14 -43.18 -15.70 -26.44
C PRO A 14 -42.28 -16.26 -25.35
N ARG A 15 -42.58 -17.48 -24.89
CA ARG A 15 -41.70 -18.22 -23.99
C ARG A 15 -40.45 -18.48 -24.82
N VAL A 16 -39.40 -17.69 -24.57
CA VAL A 16 -38.07 -17.92 -25.13
C VAL A 16 -37.70 -19.31 -24.63
N ARG A 17 -37.86 -20.32 -25.50
CA ARG A 17 -37.44 -21.69 -25.22
C ARG A 17 -35.93 -21.69 -25.37
N LEU A 18 -35.26 -21.00 -24.43
CA LEU A 18 -33.83 -21.04 -24.24
C LEU A 18 -33.49 -22.51 -24.08
N ARG A 19 -32.91 -23.08 -25.14
CA ARG A 19 -32.43 -24.46 -25.12
C ARG A 19 -31.45 -24.51 -23.95
N CYS A 20 -31.58 -25.45 -23.03
CA CYS A 20 -30.70 -25.54 -21.86
C CYS A 20 -29.21 -25.46 -22.25
N GLY A 21 -28.86 -25.95 -23.45
CA GLY A 21 -27.52 -25.80 -24.04
C GLY A 21 -27.05 -24.34 -24.24
N THR A 22 -27.90 -23.41 -24.69
CA THR A 22 -27.49 -22.00 -24.87
C THR A 22 -27.23 -21.31 -23.54
N ILE A 23 -27.98 -21.66 -22.49
CA ILE A 23 -27.74 -21.15 -21.13
C ILE A 23 -26.41 -21.71 -20.60
N PHE A 24 -26.15 -23.01 -20.81
CA PHE A 24 -24.90 -23.65 -20.41
C PHE A 24 -23.68 -23.02 -21.06
N VAL A 25 -23.72 -22.76 -22.38
CA VAL A 25 -22.63 -22.10 -23.11
C VAL A 25 -22.40 -20.67 -22.59
N LEU A 26 -23.47 -19.92 -22.31
CA LEU A 26 -23.36 -18.58 -21.76
C LEU A 26 -22.75 -18.58 -20.35
N CYS A 27 -23.19 -19.48 -19.47
CA CYS A 27 -22.63 -19.65 -18.14
C CYS A 27 -21.16 -20.06 -18.18
N PHE A 28 -20.78 -20.94 -19.11
CA PHE A 28 -19.39 -21.35 -19.31
C PHE A 28 -18.52 -20.16 -19.74
N MET A 29 -18.98 -19.35 -20.70
CA MET A 29 -18.27 -18.14 -21.11
C MET A 29 -18.10 -17.14 -19.96
N ILE A 30 -19.14 -16.93 -19.16
CA ILE A 30 -19.06 -16.06 -17.97
C ILE A 30 -18.07 -16.63 -16.94
N ALA A 31 -18.04 -17.94 -16.73
CA ALA A 31 -17.10 -18.58 -15.80
C ALA A 31 -15.64 -18.45 -16.26
N VAL A 32 -15.38 -18.59 -17.56
CA VAL A 32 -14.02 -18.43 -18.13
C VAL A 32 -13.56 -16.98 -18.01
N VAL A 33 -14.41 -16.00 -18.34
CA VAL A 33 -14.07 -14.57 -18.19
C VAL A 33 -13.94 -14.18 -16.72
N GLY A 34 -14.83 -14.66 -15.86
CA GLY A 34 -14.81 -14.40 -14.42
C GLY A 34 -13.56 -14.95 -13.73
N SER A 35 -13.12 -16.15 -14.11
CA SER A 35 -11.89 -16.74 -13.56
C SER A 35 -10.64 -15.95 -13.95
N SER A 36 -10.60 -15.39 -15.17
CA SER A 36 -9.51 -14.53 -15.63
C SER A 36 -9.46 -13.20 -14.86
N ALA A 37 -10.62 -12.57 -14.61
CA ALA A 37 -10.71 -11.35 -13.82
C ALA A 37 -10.23 -11.55 -12.36
N TRP A 38 -10.56 -12.70 -11.77
CA TRP A 38 -10.11 -13.07 -10.42
C TRP A 38 -8.60 -13.25 -10.32
N GLN A 39 -7.96 -13.82 -11.34
CA GLN A 39 -6.50 -13.95 -11.37
C GLN A 39 -5.80 -12.59 -11.45
N ILE A 40 -6.33 -11.67 -12.25
CA ILE A 40 -5.80 -10.30 -12.38
C ILE A 40 -5.92 -9.54 -11.06
N TRP A 41 -7.08 -9.63 -10.39
CA TRP A 41 -7.28 -8.99 -9.08
C TRP A 41 -6.32 -9.54 -8.03
N LYS A 42 -6.15 -10.86 -7.95
CA LYS A 42 -5.21 -11.49 -7.02
C LYS A 42 -3.77 -11.09 -7.28
N LEU A 43 -3.39 -10.87 -8.54
CA LEU A 43 -2.07 -10.40 -8.92
C LEU A 43 -1.88 -8.92 -8.56
N HIS A 44 -2.86 -8.08 -8.86
CA HIS A 44 -2.85 -6.66 -8.51
C HIS A 44 -2.68 -6.44 -7.00
N SER A 45 -3.44 -7.14 -6.16
CA SER A 45 -3.31 -6.97 -4.70
C SER A 45 -1.93 -7.36 -4.16
N LYS A 46 -1.28 -8.36 -4.76
CA LYS A 46 0.10 -8.74 -4.38
C LYS A 46 1.11 -7.70 -4.81
N VAL A 47 0.99 -7.20 -6.05
CA VAL A 47 1.89 -6.18 -6.58
C VAL A 47 1.73 -4.89 -5.80
N GLU A 48 0.50 -4.45 -5.52
CA GLU A 48 0.23 -3.24 -4.74
C GLU A 48 0.80 -3.33 -3.33
N GLY A 49 0.66 -4.48 -2.66
CA GLY A 49 1.27 -4.71 -1.34
C GLY A 49 2.79 -4.65 -1.36
N GLN A 50 3.42 -5.27 -2.36
CA GLN A 50 4.88 -5.21 -2.54
C GLN A 50 5.36 -3.80 -2.86
N LEU A 51 4.62 -3.07 -3.69
CA LEU A 51 4.95 -1.71 -4.12
C LEU A 51 4.80 -0.72 -2.97
N ALA A 52 3.78 -0.89 -2.13
CA ALA A 52 3.62 -0.13 -0.89
C ALA A 52 4.77 -0.40 0.10
N HIS A 53 5.16 -1.68 0.27
CA HIS A 53 6.28 -2.05 1.14
C HIS A 53 7.60 -1.44 0.65
N LEU A 54 7.92 -1.60 -0.65
CA LEU A 54 9.13 -1.03 -1.24
C LEU A 54 9.17 0.50 -1.14
N ASN A 55 8.03 1.17 -1.34
CA ASN A 55 7.97 2.61 -1.16
C ASN A 55 8.24 3.01 0.29
N GLN A 56 7.71 2.27 1.25
CA GLN A 56 7.96 2.53 2.66
C GLN A 56 9.45 2.33 3.01
N GLU A 57 10.06 1.24 2.56
CA GLU A 57 11.49 0.98 2.73
C GLU A 57 12.37 2.05 2.08
N LYS A 58 11.97 2.53 0.89
CA LYS A 58 12.68 3.62 0.23
C LYS A 58 12.64 4.90 1.07
N ILE A 59 11.49 5.24 1.64
CA ILE A 59 11.34 6.44 2.48
C ILE A 59 12.21 6.31 3.74
N THR A 60 12.20 5.16 4.40
CA THR A 60 13.02 4.95 5.61
C THR A 60 14.51 5.01 5.31
N LEU A 61 14.97 4.42 4.20
CA LEU A 61 16.36 4.49 3.78
C LEU A 61 16.80 5.90 3.42
N LEU A 62 15.96 6.69 2.75
CA LEU A 62 16.25 8.10 2.44
C LEU A 62 16.37 8.94 3.72
N GLN A 63 15.52 8.69 4.71
CA GLN A 63 15.62 9.35 6.01
C GLN A 63 16.91 8.97 6.74
N GLN A 64 17.31 7.70 6.72
CA GLN A 64 18.57 7.25 7.30
C GLN A 64 19.77 7.88 6.60
N GLU A 65 19.76 7.94 5.27
CA GLU A 65 20.83 8.54 4.47
C GLU A 65 21.02 10.02 4.80
N GLN A 66 19.93 10.79 4.93
CA GLN A 66 19.98 12.18 5.38
C GLN A 66 20.58 12.33 6.78
N LEU A 67 20.14 11.52 7.74
CA LEU A 67 20.66 11.56 9.11
C LEU A 67 22.16 11.24 9.17
N LEU A 68 22.60 10.22 8.42
CA LEU A 68 24.00 9.85 8.36
C LEU A 68 24.85 10.94 7.70
N ASN A 69 24.34 11.58 6.64
CA ASN A 69 25.03 12.69 5.99
C ASN A 69 25.18 13.90 6.93
N ASP A 70 24.15 14.21 7.71
CA ASP A 70 24.21 15.27 8.72
C ASP A 70 25.22 14.94 9.81
N GLU A 71 25.28 13.68 10.26
CA GLU A 71 26.29 13.22 11.21
C GLU A 71 27.71 13.31 10.64
N ILE A 72 27.92 12.90 9.39
CA ILE A 72 29.20 13.05 8.69
C ILE A 72 29.58 14.54 8.61
N ALA A 73 28.64 15.43 8.27
CA ALA A 73 28.89 16.86 8.22
C ALA A 73 29.30 17.43 9.59
N GLN A 74 28.65 16.98 10.66
CA GLN A 74 29.01 17.36 12.03
C GLN A 74 30.39 16.82 12.43
N LEU A 75 30.70 15.56 12.10
CA LEU A 75 32.00 14.94 12.37
C LEU A 75 33.15 15.53 11.54
N ASN A 76 32.86 16.29 10.48
CA ASN A 76 33.86 17.09 9.77
C ASN A 76 34.17 18.43 10.47
N ASN A 77 33.45 18.79 11.54
CA ASN A 77 33.70 20.00 12.32
C ASN A 77 34.52 19.69 13.59
N PRO A 78 35.76 20.20 13.73
CA PRO A 78 36.61 19.96 14.89
C PRO A 78 35.98 20.35 16.24
N SER A 79 35.17 21.43 16.27
CA SER A 79 34.49 21.86 17.49
C SER A 79 33.44 20.85 17.94
N TYR A 80 32.77 20.20 17.00
CA TYR A 80 31.77 19.17 17.30
C TYR A 80 32.45 17.90 17.80
N ILE A 81 33.56 17.48 17.17
CA ILE A 81 34.39 16.36 17.65
C ILE A 81 34.86 16.61 19.08
N GLU A 82 35.34 17.83 19.38
CA GLU A 82 35.81 18.21 20.72
C GLU A 82 34.69 18.13 21.76
N LYS A 83 33.49 18.62 21.41
CA LYS A 83 32.30 18.50 22.27
C LYS A 83 31.93 17.03 22.51
N LEU A 84 31.87 16.23 21.44
CA LEU A 84 31.55 14.81 21.53
C LEU A 84 32.58 14.05 22.38
N ALA A 85 33.87 14.36 22.24
CA ALA A 85 34.93 13.78 23.05
C ALA A 85 34.81 14.15 24.54
N ARG A 86 34.40 15.38 24.85
CA ARG A 86 34.10 15.79 26.24
C ARG A 86 32.88 15.07 26.79
N GLU A 87 31.81 14.97 26.03
CA GLU A 87 30.53 14.39 26.47
C GLU A 87 30.57 12.86 26.60
N GLN A 88 31.15 12.16 25.62
CA GLN A 88 31.14 10.70 25.57
C GLN A 88 32.35 10.07 26.27
N LEU A 89 33.50 10.75 26.25
CA LEU A 89 34.76 10.20 26.75
C LEU A 89 35.33 10.98 27.95
N GLY A 90 34.71 12.10 28.34
CA GLY A 90 35.21 12.93 29.45
C GLY A 90 36.60 13.54 29.18
N LEU A 91 37.02 13.63 27.91
CA LEU A 91 38.36 14.11 27.57
C LEU A 91 38.46 15.62 27.76
N VAL A 92 39.58 16.09 28.32
CA VAL A 92 39.88 17.51 28.51
C VAL A 92 41.24 17.85 27.91
N LYS A 93 41.45 19.09 27.45
CA LYS A 93 42.76 19.50 26.93
C LYS A 93 43.78 19.56 28.07
N ARG A 94 45.06 19.43 27.74
CA ARG A 94 46.13 19.60 28.73
C ARG A 94 46.03 20.97 29.39
N GLY A 95 45.94 20.99 30.72
CA GLY A 95 45.79 22.21 31.52
C GLY A 95 44.34 22.59 31.84
N GLU A 96 43.34 21.88 31.30
CA GLU A 96 41.93 22.02 31.71
C GLU A 96 41.63 21.07 32.89
N ILE A 97 40.72 21.48 33.79
CA ILE A 97 40.32 20.70 34.96
C ILE A 97 38.85 20.28 34.77
N LEU A 98 38.56 18.98 34.87
CA LEU A 98 37.20 18.48 34.77
C LEU A 98 36.46 18.73 36.09
N ILE A 99 35.37 19.51 36.04
CA ILE A 99 34.52 19.82 37.21
C ILE A 99 33.27 18.96 37.12
N SER A 100 33.20 17.91 37.95
CA SER A 100 31.98 17.13 38.09
C SER A 100 31.04 17.83 39.08
N PRO A 101 29.72 17.93 38.80
CA PRO A 101 28.76 18.44 39.76
C PRO A 101 28.76 17.55 41.01
N LYS A 102 28.82 18.18 42.19
CA LYS A 102 28.74 17.50 43.49
C LYS A 102 27.26 17.30 43.81
N ASN A 103 26.78 16.06 43.72
CA ASN A 103 25.50 15.65 44.30
C ASN A 103 25.56 15.73 45.84
#